data_AF-A0A7Y3DA74-F1
#
_entry.id   AF-A0A7Y3DA74-F1
#
_cell.length_a   1.000
_cell.length_b   1.000
_cell.length_c   1.000
_cell.angle_alpha   90.00
_cell.angle_beta   90.00
_cell.angle_gamma   90.00
#
_symmetry.space_group_name_H-M   'P 1'
#
loop_
_entity.id
_entity.type
_entity.pdbx_description
1 polymer ?
#
loop_
_entity_poly.entity_id
_entity_poly.type
_entity_poly.pdbx_seq_one_letter_code
_entity_poly.pdbx_strand_id
1 'polypeptide(L)'
;MIQAIRKTTRTWLGMVAVALAVALAAPVAQADDYERDRAGHPVRVLAYVLHPFGVMLDFLVMRPAHWLGHQPGFKTLFGHQDH
;
A
#
# COMPACT_ATOMS: atom_id res chain seq x y z
N MET A 1 19.59 -18.00 32.46
CA MET A 1 19.48 -16.54 32.18
C MET A 1 19.90 -16.14 30.77
N ILE A 2 21.01 -16.64 30.21
CA ILE A 2 21.56 -16.20 28.91
C ILE A 2 20.59 -16.42 27.72
N GLN A 3 19.78 -17.48 27.73
CA GLN A 3 18.82 -17.76 26.66
C GLN A 3 17.61 -16.81 26.60
N ALA A 4 17.16 -16.29 27.74
CA ALA A 4 16.05 -15.34 27.80
C ALA A 4 16.44 -13.98 27.21
N ILE A 5 17.66 -13.52 27.50
CA ILE A 5 18.23 -12.27 26.96
C ILE A 5 18.27 -12.32 25.43
N ARG A 6 18.78 -13.42 24.85
CA ARG A 6 18.91 -13.59 23.39
C ARG A 6 17.56 -13.66 22.65
N LYS A 7 16.51 -14.17 23.32
CA LYS A 7 15.13 -14.17 22.78
C LYS A 7 14.54 -12.77 22.74
N THR A 8 14.74 -12.01 23.82
CA THR A 8 14.32 -10.61 23.92
C THR A 8 15.05 -9.76 22.87
N THR A 9 16.36 -9.86 22.73
CA THR A 9 17.09 -9.05 21.72
C THR A 9 16.58 -9.29 20.30
N ARG A 10 16.20 -10.54 19.98
CA ARG A 10 15.69 -10.91 18.65
C ARG A 10 14.26 -10.43 18.40
N THR A 11 13.39 -10.38 19.41
CA THR A 11 12.04 -9.78 19.26
C THR A 11 12.11 -8.26 19.12
N TRP A 12 13.02 -7.59 19.84
CA TRP A 12 13.24 -6.15 19.69
C TRP A 12 13.79 -5.78 18.30
N LEU A 13 14.76 -6.54 17.79
CA LEU A 13 15.26 -6.39 16.41
C LEU A 13 14.13 -6.57 15.37
N GLY A 14 13.24 -7.55 15.58
CA GLY A 14 12.07 -7.75 14.73
C GLY A 14 11.11 -6.57 14.74
N MET A 15 10.78 -6.02 15.92
CA MET A 15 9.92 -4.84 16.04
C MET A 15 10.53 -3.60 15.38
N VAL A 16 11.84 -3.37 15.55
CA VAL A 16 12.55 -2.26 14.91
C VAL A 16 12.53 -2.40 13.39
N ALA A 17 12.73 -3.61 12.86
CA ALA A 17 12.67 -3.85 11.43
C ALA A 17 11.26 -3.59 10.85
N VAL A 18 10.21 -4.02 11.56
CA VAL A 18 8.81 -3.75 11.16
C VAL A 18 8.51 -2.25 11.22
N ALA A 19 8.90 -1.57 12.29
CA ALA A 19 8.71 -0.12 12.43
C ALA A 19 9.45 0.66 11.33
N LEU A 20 10.68 0.24 10.99
CA LEU A 20 11.46 0.84 9.92
C LEU A 20 10.83 0.59 8.54
N ALA A 21 10.33 -0.63 8.27
CA ALA A 21 9.64 -0.93 7.03
C ALA A 21 8.36 -0.09 6.87
N VAL A 22 7.59 0.11 7.94
CA VAL A 22 6.41 0.99 7.94
C VAL A 22 6.81 2.45 7.71
N ALA A 23 7.88 2.92 8.35
CA ALA A 23 8.36 4.29 8.16
C ALA A 23 8.87 4.56 6.74
N LEU A 24 9.56 3.59 6.11
CA LEU A 24 10.06 3.70 4.74
C LEU A 24 8.96 3.52 3.68
N ALA A 25 7.91 2.76 3.98
CA ALA A 25 6.76 2.57 3.10
C ALA A 25 5.74 3.71 3.20
N ALA A 26 5.87 4.60 4.20
CA ALA A 26 5.00 5.75 4.32
C ALA A 26 5.22 6.69 3.13
N PRO A 27 4.20 6.95 2.30
CA PRO A 27 4.32 7.97 1.27
C PRO A 27 4.67 9.29 1.96
N VAL A 28 5.65 10.03 1.42
CA VAL A 28 5.90 11.42 1.81
C VAL A 28 4.61 12.18 1.59
N ALA A 29 3.86 12.39 2.67
CA ALA A 29 2.64 13.16 2.66
C ALA A 29 3.05 14.60 2.34
N GLN A 30 3.00 14.97 1.07
CA GLN A 30 3.02 16.38 0.69
C GLN A 30 1.71 16.94 1.23
N ALA A 31 1.82 17.76 2.27
CA ALA A 31 0.68 18.49 2.77
C ALA A 31 0.26 19.45 1.66
N ASP A 32 -0.83 19.11 0.97
CA ASP A 32 -1.55 20.09 0.17
C ASP A 32 -1.83 21.32 1.05
N ASP A 33 -1.82 22.51 0.44
CA ASP A 33 -2.09 23.74 1.17
C ASP A 33 -3.34 23.60 2.04
N TYR A 34 -3.18 23.88 3.33
CA TYR A 34 -4.25 23.71 4.31
C TYR A 34 -5.34 24.76 4.08
N GLU A 35 -6.35 24.39 3.29
CA GLU A 35 -7.55 25.21 3.09
C GLU A 35 -8.44 25.17 4.34
N ARG A 36 -8.25 26.15 5.23
CA ARG A 36 -8.95 26.28 6.52
C ARG A 36 -10.48 26.22 6.39
N ASP A 37 -11.02 26.75 5.29
CA ASP A 37 -12.47 26.83 5.05
C ASP A 37 -13.08 25.51 4.55
N ARG A 38 -12.25 24.56 4.08
CA ARG A 38 -12.69 23.26 3.55
C ARG A 38 -12.30 22.07 4.43
N ALA A 39 -11.64 22.31 5.56
CA ALA A 39 -11.14 21.27 6.46
C ALA A 39 -12.24 20.38 7.05
N GLY A 40 -13.48 20.89 7.20
CA GLY A 40 -14.61 20.17 7.80
C GLY A 40 -15.48 19.37 6.83
N HIS A 41 -15.13 19.27 5.54
CA HIS A 41 -16.02 18.65 4.55
C HIS A 41 -16.12 17.12 4.79
N PRO A 42 -17.31 16.58 5.11
CA PRO A 42 -17.46 15.18 5.55
C PRO A 42 -17.02 14.17 4.48
N VAL A 43 -17.23 14.49 3.20
CA VAL A 43 -16.77 13.67 2.07
C VAL A 43 -15.25 13.55 2.04
N ARG A 44 -14.51 14.61 2.42
CA ARG A 44 -13.04 14.60 2.41
C ARG A 44 -12.50 13.71 3.53
N VAL A 45 -13.14 13.74 4.70
CA VAL A 45 -12.83 12.83 5.82
C VAL A 45 -13.05 11.38 5.42
N LEU A 46 -14.20 11.07 4.81
CA LEU A 46 -14.47 9.73 4.28
C LEU A 46 -13.44 9.32 3.21
N ALA A 47 -13.07 10.23 2.31
CA ALA A 47 -12.06 9.98 1.31
C ALA A 47 -10.69 9.66 1.93
N TYR A 48 -10.26 10.37 2.98
CA TYR A 48 -9.01 10.05 3.69
C TYR A 48 -9.04 8.66 4.33
N VAL A 49 -10.17 8.27 4.94
CA VAL A 49 -10.33 6.95 5.53
C VAL A 49 -10.37 5.86 4.44
N LEU A 50 -11.03 6.13 3.31
CA LEU A 50 -11.20 5.16 2.23
C LEU A 50 -9.96 5.04 1.33
N HIS A 51 -9.13 6.09 1.24
CA HIS A 51 -7.94 6.14 0.40
C HIS A 51 -7.02 4.90 0.56
N PRO A 52 -6.60 4.48 1.77
CA PRO A 52 -5.76 3.29 1.92
C PRO A 52 -6.44 2.01 1.41
N PHE A 53 -7.77 1.89 1.53
CA PHE A 53 -8.51 0.76 0.99
C PHE A 53 -8.55 0.78 -0.54
N GLY A 54 -8.72 1.96 -1.14
CA GLY A 54 -8.64 2.13 -2.59
C GLY A 54 -7.27 1.72 -3.14
N VAL A 55 -6.19 2.14 -2.49
CA VAL A 55 -4.82 1.72 -2.84
C VAL A 55 -4.66 0.21 -2.69
N MET A 56 -5.16 -0.38 -1.60
CA MET A 56 -5.07 -1.82 -1.40
C MET A 56 -5.83 -2.60 -2.49
N LEU A 57 -7.02 -2.14 -2.87
CA LEU A 57 -7.81 -2.76 -3.93
C LEU A 57 -7.12 -2.65 -5.30
N ASP A 58 -6.51 -1.50 -5.60
CA ASP A 58 -5.71 -1.32 -6.82
C ASP A 58 -4.59 -2.36 -6.91
N PHE A 59 -3.80 -2.48 -5.83
CA PHE A 59 -2.67 -3.41 -5.80
C PHE A 59 -3.07 -4.88 -5.78
N LEU A 60 -4.14 -5.22 -5.07
CA LEU A 60 -4.52 -6.62 -4.84
C LEU A 60 -5.44 -7.17 -5.94
N VAL A 61 -6.18 -6.31 -6.64
CA VAL A 61 -7.17 -6.72 -7.64
C VAL A 61 -6.85 -6.14 -9.01
N MET A 62 -6.80 -4.81 -9.14
CA MET A 62 -6.74 -4.19 -10.48
C MET A 62 -5.40 -4.45 -11.20
N ARG A 63 -4.27 -4.27 -10.51
CA ARG A 63 -2.94 -4.55 -11.05
C ARG A 63 -2.73 -6.01 -11.47
N PRO A 64 -3.03 -7.02 -10.62
CA PRO A 64 -2.87 -8.41 -11.03
C PRO A 64 -3.85 -8.80 -12.13
N ALA A 65 -5.08 -8.27 -12.14
CA ALA A 65 -6.01 -8.50 -13.24
C ALA A 65 -5.49 -7.93 -14.57
N HIS A 66 -4.95 -6.71 -14.56
CA HIS A 66 -4.31 -6.10 -15.72
C HIS A 66 -3.11 -6.93 -16.22
N TRP A 67 -2.25 -7.38 -15.30
CA TRP A 67 -1.11 -8.23 -15.63
C TRP A 67 -1.54 -9.59 -16.22
N LEU A 68 -2.54 -10.25 -15.62
CA LEU A 68 -3.11 -11.50 -16.12
C LEU A 68 -3.67 -11.37 -17.54
N GLY A 69 -4.29 -10.23 -17.87
CA GLY A 69 -4.76 -9.95 -19.24
C GLY A 69 -3.64 -9.85 -20.28
N HIS A 70 -2.42 -9.50 -19.87
CA HIS A 70 -1.25 -9.37 -20.75
C HIS A 70 -0.44 -10.67 -20.87
N GLN A 71 -0.84 -11.76 -20.18
CA GLN A 71 -0.12 -13.03 -20.25
C GLN A 71 -0.17 -13.60 -21.68
N PRO A 72 0.94 -14.15 -22.22
CA PRO A 72 1.01 -14.66 -23.60
C PRO A 72 -0.03 -15.74 -23.94
N GLY A 73 -0.52 -16.49 -22.95
CA GLY A 73 -1.58 -17.49 -23.14
C GLY A 73 -2.99 -16.91 -23.37
N PHE A 74 -3.21 -15.64 -23.06
CA PHE A 74 -4.48 -14.95 -23.26
C PHE A 74 -4.53 -14.15 -24.58
N LYS A 75 -3.39 -13.98 -25.28
CA LYS A 75 -3.35 -13.35 -26.62
C LYS A 75 -4.23 -14.09 -27.63
N THR A 76 -4.34 -15.41 -27.51
CA THR A 76 -5.16 -16.26 -28.40
C THR A 76 -6.66 -16.15 -28.14
N LEU A 77 -7.07 -15.76 -26.91
CA LEU A 77 -8.48 -15.59 -26.53
C LEU A 77 -8.99 -14.16 -26.75
N PHE A 78 -8.12 -13.15 -26.55
CA PHE A 78 -8.50 -11.74 -26.65
C PHE A 78 -8.08 -11.06 -27.97
N GLY A 79 -7.35 -11.76 -28.85
CA GLY A 79 -7.04 -11.27 -30.21
C GLY A 79 -6.27 -9.95 -30.24
N HIS A 80 -5.46 -9.66 -29.21
CA HIS A 80 -4.71 -8.40 -29.14
C HIS A 80 -3.51 -8.46 -30.10
N GLN A 81 -3.60 -7.74 -31.21
CA GLN A 81 -2.44 -7.40 -32.03
C GLN A 81 -1.82 -6.13 -31.43
N ASP A 82 -0.58 -6.25 -30.97
CA ASP A 82 0.22 -5.10 -30.55
C ASP A 82 0.39 -4.19 -31.79
N HIS A 83 -0.17 -2.98 -31.77
CA HIS A 83 0.02 -1.97 -32.81
C HIS A 83 1.33 -1.21 -32.61
#